data_AF-A0A150INW9-F1
#
_entry.id   AF-A0A150INW9-F1
#
_cell.length_a   1.000
_cell.length_b   1.000
_cell.length_c   1.000
_cell.angle_alpha   90.00
_cell.angle_beta   90.00
_cell.angle_gamma   90.00
#
_symmetry.space_group_name_H-M   'P 1'
#
loop_
_entity.id
_entity.type
_entity.pdbx_description
1 polymer ?
#
loop_
_entity_poly.entity_id
_entity_poly.type
_entity_poly.pdbx_seq_one_letter_code
_entity_poly.pdbx_strand_id
1 'polypeptide(L)'
;MEKDFSPTPFGSLVSKLYIDPKSAIVMRDGILKDKFNDIGILHLLSSTPDMPTLYLRKKEFEAYHEALSEFWEKIIMEIPDPNYEEAEFEFFISQFKTAMLFYEWINEEKEELLILKYGIGEGDLQRLRDNLDWLLYSFERISHIFRRNVPEIRTLRTRVKYGVKEELIDLVQIKGIGRIRARRLYNEGIKNRNMVNVDNLTSIKKVLGERLSEALVFGKDYEERGLKQTKIDEF
;
A
#
# COMPACT_ATOMS: atom_id res chain seq x y z
N MET A 1 -17.13 44.77 -7.35
CA MET A 1 -17.44 43.54 -6.59
C MET A 1 -16.21 42.68 -6.61
N GLU A 2 -15.51 42.54 -5.49
CA GLU A 2 -14.59 41.42 -5.32
C GLU A 2 -15.41 40.13 -5.50
N LYS A 3 -14.94 39.23 -6.36
CA LYS A 3 -15.55 37.90 -6.44
C LYS A 3 -15.17 37.16 -5.17
N ASP A 4 -16.13 36.90 -4.31
CA ASP A 4 -15.93 36.02 -3.16
C ASP A 4 -15.54 34.63 -3.65
N PHE A 5 -14.38 34.14 -3.22
CA PHE A 5 -13.92 32.79 -3.53
C PHE A 5 -14.56 31.80 -2.55
N SER A 6 -15.31 30.83 -3.08
CA SER A 6 -15.85 29.70 -2.30
C SER A 6 -15.17 28.39 -2.75
N PRO A 7 -14.84 27.47 -1.83
CA PRO A 7 -14.24 26.21 -2.20
C PRO A 7 -15.23 25.32 -2.96
N THR A 8 -14.74 24.61 -3.96
CA THR A 8 -15.51 23.54 -4.61
C THR A 8 -15.67 22.34 -3.66
N PRO A 9 -16.59 21.39 -3.90
CA PRO A 9 -16.66 20.15 -3.14
C PRO A 9 -15.33 19.37 -3.15
N PHE A 10 -14.66 19.35 -4.30
CA PHE A 10 -13.34 18.73 -4.45
C PHE A 10 -12.29 19.47 -3.62
N GLY A 11 -12.19 20.80 -3.71
CA GLY A 11 -11.25 21.59 -2.91
C GLY A 11 -11.50 21.47 -1.41
N SER A 12 -12.76 21.41 -0.99
CA SER A 12 -13.15 21.18 0.41
C SER A 12 -12.72 19.80 0.91
N LEU A 13 -12.81 18.76 0.07
CA LEU A 13 -12.32 17.43 0.42
C LEU A 13 -10.80 17.41 0.53
N VAL A 14 -10.08 17.98 -0.45
CA VAL A 14 -8.62 18.06 -0.47
C VAL A 14 -8.09 18.70 0.81
N SER A 15 -8.68 19.84 1.22
CA SER A 15 -8.33 20.50 2.47
C SER A 15 -8.55 19.62 3.71
N LYS A 16 -9.63 18.83 3.75
CA LYS A 16 -9.91 17.89 4.86
C LYS A 16 -8.99 16.67 4.88
N LEU A 17 -8.53 16.22 3.71
CA LEU A 17 -7.58 15.12 3.59
C LEU A 17 -6.14 15.53 3.93
N TYR A 18 -5.87 16.83 3.99
CA TYR A 18 -4.58 17.43 4.31
C TYR A 18 -3.47 17.12 3.27
N ILE A 19 -3.86 16.82 2.04
CA ILE A 19 -2.94 16.55 0.91
C ILE A 19 -2.65 17.82 0.12
N ASP A 20 -1.51 17.87 -0.58
CA ASP A 20 -1.19 18.93 -1.51
C ASP A 20 -2.24 19.01 -2.65
N PRO A 21 -2.72 20.20 -3.04
CA PRO A 21 -3.63 20.35 -4.18
C PRO A 21 -3.11 19.72 -5.47
N LYS A 22 -1.80 19.76 -5.73
CA LYS A 22 -1.17 19.12 -6.89
C LYS A 22 -1.24 17.60 -6.80
N SER A 23 -1.06 17.01 -5.61
CA SER A 23 -1.29 15.57 -5.39
C SER A 23 -2.74 15.19 -5.72
N ALA A 24 -3.70 16.01 -5.26
CA ALA A 24 -5.11 15.78 -5.55
C ALA A 24 -5.43 15.84 -7.05
N ILE A 25 -4.77 16.74 -7.79
CA ILE A 25 -4.90 16.83 -9.25
C ILE A 25 -4.34 15.57 -9.93
N VAL A 26 -3.14 15.11 -9.53
CA VAL A 26 -2.55 13.85 -10.04
C VAL A 26 -3.51 12.67 -9.79
N MET A 27 -4.04 12.56 -8.56
CA MET A 27 -5.02 11.55 -8.19
C MET A 27 -6.29 11.62 -9.04
N ARG A 28 -6.88 12.81 -9.19
CA ARG A 28 -8.07 13.01 -10.05
C ARG A 28 -7.79 12.54 -11.47
N ASP A 29 -6.67 12.98 -12.06
CA ASP A 29 -6.36 12.67 -13.45
C ASP A 29 -6.14 11.16 -13.64
N GLY A 30 -5.54 10.48 -12.65
CA GLY A 30 -5.46 9.02 -12.62
C GLY A 30 -6.81 8.32 -12.49
N ILE A 31 -7.76 8.85 -11.70
CA ILE A 31 -9.13 8.29 -11.56
C ILE A 31 -9.92 8.34 -12.87
N LEU A 32 -9.64 9.34 -13.72
CA LEU A 32 -10.28 9.51 -15.02
C LEU A 32 -9.74 8.55 -16.09
N LYS A 33 -8.65 7.83 -15.81
CA LYS A 33 -8.17 6.72 -16.64
C LYS A 33 -8.88 5.41 -16.21
N ASP A 34 -8.63 4.31 -16.93
CA ASP A 34 -9.30 3.01 -16.72
C ASP A 34 -8.35 1.87 -16.30
N LYS A 35 -7.07 2.16 -16.03
CA LYS A 35 -6.03 1.14 -15.76
C LYS A 35 -5.72 0.99 -14.26
N PHE A 36 -6.66 0.50 -13.45
CA PHE A 36 -6.42 0.30 -12.02
C PHE A 36 -5.83 -1.08 -11.73
N ASN A 37 -4.54 -1.10 -11.41
CA ASN A 37 -3.81 -2.28 -10.96
C ASN A 37 -2.78 -1.87 -9.91
N ASP A 38 -2.23 -2.84 -9.17
CA ASP A 38 -1.31 -2.59 -8.06
C ASP A 38 -0.18 -1.62 -8.43
N ILE A 39 0.66 -1.97 -9.42
CA ILE A 39 1.83 -1.15 -9.75
C ILE A 39 1.42 0.22 -10.31
N GLY A 40 0.33 0.29 -11.09
CA GLY A 40 -0.17 1.55 -11.64
C GLY A 40 -0.62 2.52 -10.56
N ILE A 41 -1.35 2.04 -9.55
CA ILE A 41 -1.78 2.85 -8.41
C ILE A 41 -0.58 3.23 -7.54
N LEU A 42 0.33 2.28 -7.26
CA LEU A 42 1.54 2.56 -6.49
C LEU A 42 2.41 3.63 -7.15
N HIS A 43 2.58 3.56 -8.48
CA HIS A 43 3.32 4.55 -9.25
C HIS A 43 2.65 5.92 -9.21
N LEU A 44 1.33 5.98 -9.46
CA LEU A 44 0.55 7.20 -9.42
C LEU A 44 0.74 7.93 -8.09
N LEU A 45 0.58 7.21 -6.98
CA LEU A 45 0.73 7.79 -5.64
C LEU A 45 2.18 8.15 -5.31
N SER A 46 3.15 7.36 -5.78
CA SER A 46 4.58 7.69 -5.66
C SER A 46 5.00 8.92 -6.47
N SER A 47 4.17 9.33 -7.43
CA SER A 47 4.39 10.52 -8.25
C SER A 47 3.73 11.78 -7.69
N THR A 48 3.07 11.68 -6.53
CA THR A 48 2.47 12.83 -5.85
C THR A 48 3.51 13.59 -5.02
N PRO A 49 3.43 14.93 -4.93
CA PRO A 49 4.30 15.73 -4.07
C PRO A 49 4.32 15.29 -2.59
N ASP A 50 3.24 14.70 -2.10
CA ASP A 50 3.14 14.21 -0.72
C ASP A 50 3.93 12.91 -0.45
N MET A 51 4.37 12.19 -1.50
CA MET A 51 5.18 10.98 -1.33
C MET A 51 6.69 11.30 -1.39
N PRO A 52 7.47 10.97 -0.35
CA PRO A 52 8.92 10.97 -0.46
C PRO A 52 9.39 9.91 -1.47
N THR A 53 10.07 10.36 -2.52
CA THR A 53 10.63 9.48 -3.54
C THR A 53 12.03 8.99 -3.16
N LEU A 54 12.32 7.74 -3.50
CA LEU A 54 13.65 7.17 -3.30
C LEU A 54 14.64 7.76 -4.30
N TYR A 55 15.79 8.18 -3.78
CA TYR A 55 16.88 8.65 -4.63
C TYR A 55 17.30 7.57 -5.63
N LEU A 56 17.29 7.93 -6.91
CA LEU A 56 17.73 7.05 -7.99
C LEU A 56 19.23 7.25 -8.21
N ARG A 57 20.01 6.19 -7.98
CA ARG A 57 21.46 6.25 -8.23
C ARG A 57 21.71 6.05 -9.71
N LYS A 58 22.74 6.71 -10.27
CA LYS A 58 23.08 6.61 -11.70
C LYS A 58 23.21 5.16 -12.21
N LYS A 59 23.77 4.26 -11.39
CA LYS A 59 23.93 2.83 -11.74
C LYS A 59 22.63 2.01 -11.70
N GLU A 60 21.57 2.55 -11.10
CA GLU A 60 20.27 1.89 -10.96
C GLU A 60 19.29 2.32 -12.06
N PHE A 61 19.53 3.48 -12.69
CA PHE A 61 18.64 4.04 -13.71
C PHE A 61 18.32 3.00 -14.80
N GLU A 62 19.36 2.41 -15.41
CA GLU A 62 19.17 1.47 -16.52
C GLU A 62 18.35 0.25 -16.11
N ALA A 63 18.58 -0.29 -14.91
CA ALA A 63 17.87 -1.46 -14.41
C ALA A 63 16.38 -1.16 -14.15
N TYR A 64 16.04 0.03 -13.62
CA TYR A 64 14.64 0.40 -13.41
C TYR A 64 13.96 0.85 -14.70
N HIS A 65 14.69 1.44 -15.64
CA HIS A 65 14.20 1.74 -16.97
C HIS A 65 13.83 0.46 -17.74
N GLU A 66 14.72 -0.55 -17.72
CA GLU A 66 14.44 -1.86 -18.30
C GLU A 66 13.24 -2.52 -17.61
N ALA A 67 13.22 -2.52 -16.27
CA ALA A 67 12.10 -3.09 -15.52
C ALA A 67 10.76 -2.40 -15.80
N LEU A 68 10.74 -1.08 -16.01
CA LEU A 68 9.53 -0.33 -16.35
C LEU A 68 8.85 -0.87 -17.62
N SER A 69 9.63 -1.36 -18.59
CA SER A 69 9.09 -1.91 -19.84
C SER A 69 8.12 -3.08 -19.62
N GLU A 70 8.35 -3.90 -18.59
CA GLU A 70 7.46 -5.02 -18.22
C GLU A 70 6.11 -4.56 -17.65
N PHE A 71 6.05 -3.31 -17.17
CA PHE A 71 4.87 -2.71 -16.55
C PHE A 71 4.27 -1.58 -17.37
N TRP A 72 4.80 -1.27 -18.55
CA TRP A 72 4.39 -0.11 -19.37
C TRP A 72 2.87 -0.01 -19.51
N GLU A 73 2.22 -1.11 -19.89
CA GLU A 73 0.77 -1.16 -20.08
C GLU A 73 -0.06 -1.01 -18.81
N LYS A 74 0.57 -1.18 -17.65
CA LYS A 74 -0.05 -1.07 -16.33
C LYS A 74 0.09 0.33 -15.73
N ILE A 75 0.96 1.18 -16.26
CA ILE A 75 1.13 2.53 -15.72
C ILE A 75 -0.07 3.41 -16.09
N ILE A 76 -0.58 4.14 -15.09
CA ILE A 76 -1.75 5.02 -15.22
C ILE A 76 -1.35 6.37 -15.85
N MET A 77 -0.18 6.86 -15.46
CA MET A 77 0.35 8.14 -15.90
C MET A 77 0.93 8.04 -17.31
N GLU A 78 0.96 9.17 -18.01
CA GLU A 78 1.71 9.27 -19.25
C GLU A 78 3.20 9.19 -18.95
N ILE A 79 3.90 8.35 -19.72
CA ILE A 79 5.34 8.13 -19.56
C ILE A 79 6.05 9.21 -20.39
N PRO A 80 6.90 10.06 -19.78
CA PRO A 80 7.63 11.11 -20.51
C PRO A 80 8.52 10.50 -21.60
N ASP A 81 8.68 11.20 -22.73
CA ASP A 81 9.57 10.71 -23.79
C ASP A 81 11.03 10.96 -23.39
N PRO A 82 11.87 9.92 -23.20
CA PRO A 82 13.25 10.10 -22.76
C PRO A 82 14.12 10.92 -23.73
N ASN A 83 13.72 11.06 -25.00
CA ASN A 83 14.47 11.84 -25.99
C ASN A 83 14.16 13.35 -25.92
N TYR A 84 13.02 13.74 -25.35
CA TYR A 84 12.57 15.14 -25.31
C TYR A 84 12.37 15.66 -23.88
N GLU A 85 12.15 14.77 -22.91
CA GLU A 85 11.77 15.06 -21.52
C GLU A 85 12.69 14.28 -20.54
N GLU A 86 14.01 14.35 -20.75
CA GLU A 86 15.00 13.57 -20.00
C GLU A 86 14.89 13.74 -18.48
N ALA A 87 14.73 14.98 -18.00
CA ALA A 87 14.66 15.27 -16.57
C ALA A 87 13.37 14.70 -15.94
N GLU A 88 12.22 14.91 -16.59
CA GLU A 88 10.94 14.36 -16.17
C GLU A 88 10.98 12.83 -16.18
N PHE A 89 11.62 12.23 -17.17
CA PHE A 89 11.81 10.78 -17.24
C PHE A 89 12.68 10.26 -16.09
N GLU A 90 13.77 10.94 -15.71
CA GLU A 90 14.57 10.56 -14.53
C GLU A 90 13.73 10.60 -13.23
N PHE A 91 12.90 11.63 -13.05
CA PHE A 91 11.98 11.69 -11.92
C PHE A 91 10.96 10.54 -11.96
N PHE A 92 10.43 10.24 -13.15
CA PHE A 92 9.50 9.14 -13.36
C PHE A 92 10.12 7.79 -12.96
N ILE A 93 11.38 7.52 -13.34
CA ILE A 93 12.08 6.30 -12.93
C ILE A 93 12.33 6.26 -11.41
N SER A 94 12.62 7.39 -10.76
CA SER A 94 12.71 7.47 -9.30
C SER A 94 11.37 7.17 -8.60
N GLN A 95 10.27 7.67 -9.15
CA GLN A 95 8.91 7.38 -8.68
C GLN A 95 8.56 5.90 -8.88
N PHE A 96 8.93 5.33 -10.03
CA PHE A 96 8.78 3.90 -10.31
C PHE A 96 9.60 3.01 -9.38
N LYS A 97 10.87 3.37 -9.08
CA LYS A 97 11.67 2.70 -8.06
C LYS A 97 10.96 2.67 -6.70
N THR A 98 10.33 3.78 -6.33
CA THR A 98 9.56 3.89 -5.08
C THR A 98 8.33 2.98 -5.11
N ALA A 99 7.61 2.95 -6.23
CA ALA A 99 6.48 2.04 -6.43
C ALA A 99 6.88 0.56 -6.35
N MET A 100 8.04 0.20 -6.90
CA MET A 100 8.58 -1.17 -6.86
C MET A 100 8.86 -1.66 -5.44
N LEU A 101 9.32 -0.78 -4.54
CA LEU A 101 9.48 -1.11 -3.12
C LEU A 101 8.15 -1.58 -2.52
N PHE A 102 7.09 -0.83 -2.77
CA PHE A 102 5.76 -1.19 -2.27
C PHE A 102 5.21 -2.43 -2.96
N TYR A 103 5.49 -2.59 -4.26
CA TYR A 103 5.07 -3.76 -5.03
C TYR A 103 5.70 -5.05 -4.49
N GLU A 104 6.98 -5.03 -4.12
CA GLU A 104 7.65 -6.18 -3.49
C GLU A 104 7.15 -6.42 -2.06
N TRP A 105 6.89 -5.35 -1.31
CA TRP A 105 6.29 -5.43 0.03
C TRP A 105 4.91 -6.13 0.01
N ILE A 106 4.00 -5.73 -0.89
CA ILE A 106 2.69 -6.39 -1.04
C ILE A 106 2.78 -7.78 -1.69
N ASN A 107 3.97 -8.18 -2.15
CA ASN A 107 4.27 -9.53 -2.61
C ASN A 107 5.06 -10.36 -1.59
N GLU A 108 5.08 -9.90 -0.33
CA GLU A 108 5.63 -10.58 0.85
C GLU A 108 7.16 -10.70 0.88
N GLU A 109 7.86 -9.81 0.18
CA GLU A 109 9.31 -9.71 0.34
C GLU A 109 9.68 -9.40 1.80
N LYS A 110 10.83 -9.92 2.23
CA LYS A 110 11.33 -9.67 3.57
C LYS A 110 11.75 -8.21 3.71
N GLU A 111 11.30 -7.60 4.79
CA GLU A 111 11.69 -6.25 5.20
C GLU A 111 13.20 -6.00 5.15
N GLU A 112 14.00 -6.90 5.70
CA GLU A 112 15.48 -6.84 5.66
C GLU A 112 16.02 -6.79 4.22
N LEU A 113 15.41 -7.53 3.29
CA LEU A 113 15.80 -7.56 1.89
C LEU A 113 15.38 -6.28 1.17
N LEU A 114 14.20 -5.72 1.48
CA LEU A 114 13.76 -4.43 0.96
C LEU A 114 14.69 -3.30 1.43
N ILE A 115 15.00 -3.26 2.73
CA ILE A 115 15.89 -2.28 3.34
C ILE A 115 17.25 -2.28 2.62
N LEU A 116 17.83 -3.48 2.43
CA LEU A 116 19.10 -3.65 1.75
C LEU A 116 19.02 -3.25 0.26
N LYS A 117 18.01 -3.75 -0.46
CA LYS A 117 17.85 -3.56 -1.91
C LYS A 117 17.63 -2.10 -2.28
N TYR A 118 16.78 -1.40 -1.53
CA TYR A 118 16.44 0.00 -1.81
C TYR A 118 17.37 0.99 -1.09
N GLY A 119 18.23 0.50 -0.18
CA GLY A 119 19.21 1.30 0.54
C GLY A 119 18.56 2.34 1.45
N ILE A 120 17.50 1.94 2.16
CA ILE A 120 16.75 2.76 3.11
C ILE A 120 17.06 2.31 4.55
N GLY A 121 16.71 3.11 5.55
CA GLY A 121 16.79 2.72 6.96
C GLY A 121 15.61 1.86 7.42
N GLU A 122 15.77 1.19 8.56
CA GLU A 122 14.72 0.34 9.17
C GLU A 122 13.42 1.12 9.43
N GLY A 123 13.53 2.37 9.91
CA GLY A 123 12.37 3.23 10.17
C GLY A 123 11.75 3.86 8.90
N ASP A 124 12.51 3.93 7.80
CA ASP A 124 12.05 4.59 6.58
C ASP A 124 10.96 3.76 5.89
N LEU A 125 11.06 2.43 5.91
CA LEU A 125 10.04 1.56 5.32
C LEU A 125 8.68 1.78 5.98
N GLN A 126 8.64 1.84 7.31
CA GLN A 126 7.41 2.11 8.04
C GLN A 126 6.85 3.48 7.68
N ARG A 127 7.67 4.54 7.68
CA ARG A 127 7.25 5.90 7.30
C ARG A 127 6.70 5.97 5.88
N LEU A 128 7.37 5.33 4.92
CA LEU A 128 6.92 5.27 3.53
C LEU A 128 5.58 4.54 3.40
N ARG A 129 5.39 3.44 4.14
CA ARG A 129 4.11 2.71 4.16
C ARG A 129 2.98 3.52 4.79
N ASP A 130 3.25 4.25 5.87
CA ASP A 130 2.26 5.11 6.52
C ASP A 130 1.83 6.25 5.60
N ASN A 131 2.79 6.88 4.90
CA ASN A 131 2.48 7.89 3.87
C ASN A 131 1.63 7.29 2.74
N LEU A 132 1.98 6.09 2.26
CA LEU A 132 1.23 5.44 1.20
C LEU A 132 -0.19 5.04 1.64
N ASP A 133 -0.37 4.55 2.87
CA ASP A 133 -1.71 4.23 3.40
C ASP A 133 -2.61 5.47 3.44
N TRP A 134 -2.05 6.61 3.89
CA TRP A 134 -2.75 7.89 3.90
C TRP A 134 -3.11 8.37 2.48
N LEU A 135 -2.19 8.21 1.52
CA LEU A 135 -2.45 8.57 0.12
C LEU A 135 -3.46 7.63 -0.54
N LEU A 136 -3.44 6.33 -0.23
CA LEU A 136 -4.45 5.36 -0.69
C LEU A 136 -5.84 5.68 -0.13
N TYR A 137 -5.92 6.04 1.15
CA TYR A 137 -7.15 6.54 1.74
C TYR A 137 -7.65 7.80 1.03
N SER A 138 -6.77 8.78 0.82
CA SER A 138 -7.09 10.00 0.11
C SER A 138 -7.58 9.74 -1.32
N PHE A 139 -6.94 8.80 -2.01
CA PHE A 139 -7.29 8.37 -3.36
C PHE A 139 -8.69 7.72 -3.41
N GLU A 140 -9.03 6.84 -2.44
CA GLU A 140 -10.37 6.28 -2.29
C GLU A 140 -11.42 7.36 -2.03
N ARG A 141 -11.11 8.37 -1.21
CA ARG A 141 -12.05 9.47 -0.92
C ARG A 141 -12.28 10.36 -2.15
N ILE A 142 -11.25 10.61 -2.94
CA ILE A 142 -11.35 11.40 -4.17
C ILE A 142 -12.14 10.63 -5.24
N SER A 143 -11.91 9.32 -5.41
CA SER A 143 -12.63 8.51 -6.41
C SER A 143 -14.16 8.57 -6.22
N HIS A 144 -14.62 8.59 -4.95
CA HIS A 144 -16.04 8.77 -4.63
C HIS A 144 -16.60 10.14 -5.05
N ILE A 145 -15.83 11.23 -4.96
CA ILE A 145 -16.29 12.55 -5.46
C ILE A 145 -16.52 12.52 -6.97
N PHE A 146 -15.68 11.78 -7.70
CA PHE A 146 -15.82 11.59 -9.14
C PHE A 146 -16.78 10.44 -9.51
N ARG A 147 -17.51 9.89 -8.53
CA ARG A 147 -18.49 8.80 -8.71
C ARG A 147 -17.88 7.55 -9.36
N ARG A 148 -16.59 7.31 -9.13
CA ARG A 148 -15.87 6.12 -9.59
C ARG A 148 -15.69 5.18 -8.41
N ASN A 149 -16.16 3.94 -8.56
CA ASN A 149 -15.88 2.88 -7.60
C ASN A 149 -14.66 2.10 -8.09
N VAL A 150 -13.56 2.18 -7.35
CA VAL A 150 -12.30 1.51 -7.67
C VAL A 150 -11.96 0.59 -6.48
N PRO A 151 -12.57 -0.60 -6.40
CA PRO A 151 -12.40 -1.51 -5.27
C PRO A 151 -10.93 -1.94 -5.06
N GLU A 152 -10.13 -1.92 -6.13
CA GLU A 152 -8.69 -2.21 -6.12
C GLU A 152 -7.94 -1.33 -5.12
N ILE A 153 -8.37 -0.08 -4.90
CA ILE A 153 -7.73 0.84 -3.93
C ILE A 153 -7.85 0.28 -2.50
N ARG A 154 -9.04 -0.22 -2.13
CA ARG A 154 -9.29 -0.74 -0.78
C ARG A 154 -8.54 -2.05 -0.53
N THR A 155 -8.53 -2.92 -1.53
CA THR A 155 -7.76 -4.17 -1.50
C THR A 155 -6.27 -3.86 -1.36
N LEU A 156 -5.74 -2.97 -2.21
CA LEU A 156 -4.34 -2.55 -2.17
C LEU A 156 -3.97 -1.89 -0.85
N ARG A 157 -4.82 -1.03 -0.29
CA ARG A 157 -4.60 -0.41 1.02
C ARG A 157 -4.41 -1.44 2.13
N THR A 158 -5.25 -2.46 2.16
CA THR A 158 -5.09 -3.57 3.12
C THR A 158 -3.76 -4.30 2.90
N ARG A 159 -3.41 -4.59 1.65
CA ARG A 159 -2.16 -5.26 1.31
C ARG A 159 -0.92 -4.44 1.65
N VAL A 160 -0.95 -3.11 1.46
CA VAL A 160 0.12 -2.19 1.86
C VAL A 160 0.27 -2.14 3.38
N LYS A 161 -0.84 -2.07 4.11
CA LYS A 161 -0.83 -2.06 5.58
C LYS A 161 -0.12 -3.29 6.16
N TYR A 162 -0.43 -4.47 5.63
CA TYR A 162 0.06 -5.74 6.19
C TYR A 162 1.26 -6.35 5.47
N GLY A 163 1.57 -5.92 4.24
CA GLY A 163 2.63 -6.51 3.43
C GLY A 163 2.31 -7.91 2.97
N VAL A 164 1.15 -8.09 2.35
CA VAL A 164 0.64 -9.40 1.96
C VAL A 164 0.06 -9.42 0.56
N LYS A 165 0.11 -10.60 -0.06
CA LYS A 165 -0.69 -10.90 -1.25
C LYS A 165 -2.18 -10.96 -0.92
N GLU A 166 -2.99 -10.86 -1.95
CA GLU A 166 -4.45 -10.75 -1.82
C GLU A 166 -5.07 -11.94 -1.09
N GLU A 167 -4.54 -13.16 -1.29
CA GLU A 167 -5.09 -14.36 -0.65
C GLU A 167 -4.97 -14.39 0.88
N LEU A 168 -4.17 -13.50 1.48
CA LEU A 168 -3.98 -13.43 2.93
C LEU A 168 -4.83 -12.36 3.62
N ILE A 169 -5.57 -11.53 2.87
CA ILE A 169 -6.33 -10.39 3.40
C ILE A 169 -7.25 -10.81 4.56
N ASP A 170 -8.01 -11.90 4.39
CA ASP A 170 -8.95 -12.38 5.40
C ASP A 170 -8.26 -12.78 6.72
N LEU A 171 -7.03 -13.30 6.62
CA LEU A 171 -6.25 -13.78 7.77
C LEU A 171 -5.58 -12.62 8.51
N VAL A 172 -4.97 -11.67 7.81
CA VAL A 172 -4.24 -10.55 8.46
C VAL A 172 -5.14 -9.56 9.16
N GLN A 173 -6.42 -9.54 8.83
CA GLN A 173 -7.42 -8.74 9.55
C GLN A 173 -7.77 -9.33 10.93
N ILE A 174 -7.36 -10.56 11.24
CA ILE A 174 -7.54 -11.17 12.56
C ILE A 174 -6.48 -10.61 13.51
N LYS A 175 -6.92 -10.04 14.64
CA LYS A 175 -6.01 -9.47 15.65
C LYS A 175 -4.96 -10.51 16.08
N GLY A 176 -3.69 -10.11 16.05
CA GLY A 176 -2.57 -10.99 16.40
C GLY A 176 -2.00 -11.83 15.25
N ILE A 177 -2.58 -11.77 14.04
CA ILE A 177 -2.06 -12.43 12.84
C ILE A 177 -1.42 -11.39 11.91
N GLY A 178 -0.08 -11.33 11.90
CA GLY A 178 0.69 -10.55 10.92
C GLY A 178 1.07 -11.37 9.68
N ARG A 179 1.79 -10.76 8.71
CA ARG A 179 2.13 -11.38 7.42
C ARG A 179 2.72 -12.79 7.51
N ILE A 180 3.68 -12.98 8.42
CA ILE A 180 4.39 -14.26 8.59
C ILE A 180 3.44 -15.35 9.09
N ARG A 181 2.58 -15.02 10.06
CA ARG A 181 1.60 -15.97 10.62
C ARG A 181 0.51 -16.28 9.59
N ALA A 182 0.01 -15.27 8.88
CA ALA A 182 -0.97 -15.45 7.82
C ALA A 182 -0.45 -16.38 6.71
N ARG A 183 0.77 -16.15 6.21
CA ARG A 183 1.36 -17.02 5.18
C ARG A 183 1.55 -18.46 5.67
N ARG A 184 2.01 -18.67 6.91
CA ARG A 184 2.14 -20.01 7.49
C ARG A 184 0.79 -20.72 7.64
N LEU A 185 -0.25 -20.02 8.10
CA LEU A 185 -1.60 -20.57 8.18
C LEU A 185 -2.13 -20.96 6.80
N TYR A 186 -1.97 -20.08 5.82
CA TYR A 186 -2.40 -20.33 4.45
C TYR A 186 -1.71 -21.57 3.86
N ASN A 187 -0.41 -21.74 4.11
CA ASN A 187 0.36 -22.91 3.65
C ASN A 187 -0.07 -24.22 4.34
N GLU A 188 -0.62 -24.16 5.56
CA GLU A 188 -1.23 -25.31 6.25
C GLU A 188 -2.72 -25.51 5.89
N GLY A 189 -3.22 -24.81 4.87
CA GLY A 189 -4.58 -24.96 4.35
C GLY A 189 -5.63 -24.09 5.04
N ILE A 190 -5.24 -23.25 6.02
CA ILE A 190 -6.15 -22.32 6.70
C ILE A 190 -6.20 -21.02 5.90
N LYS A 191 -7.10 -20.96 4.92
CA LYS A 191 -7.09 -19.90 3.89
C LYS A 191 -7.86 -18.63 4.24
N ASN A 192 -8.77 -18.69 5.21
CA ASN A 192 -9.61 -17.56 5.58
C ASN A 192 -10.03 -17.63 7.05
N ARG A 193 -10.70 -16.57 7.53
CA ARG A 193 -11.14 -16.44 8.92
C ARG A 193 -12.07 -17.57 9.37
N ASN A 194 -12.95 -18.06 8.50
CA ASN A 194 -13.90 -19.13 8.85
C ASN A 194 -13.19 -20.46 9.13
N MET A 195 -11.99 -20.66 8.61
CA MET A 195 -11.16 -21.84 8.87
C MET A 195 -10.38 -21.74 10.20
N VAL A 196 -10.40 -20.58 10.87
CA VAL A 196 -9.86 -20.43 12.23
C VAL A 196 -10.92 -20.90 13.23
N ASN A 197 -11.03 -22.22 13.38
CA ASN A 197 -12.09 -22.88 14.15
C ASN A 197 -11.56 -24.12 14.89
N VAL A 198 -12.45 -24.80 15.63
CA VAL A 198 -12.12 -25.97 16.44
C VAL A 198 -11.63 -27.15 15.59
N ASP A 199 -12.22 -27.36 14.41
CA ASP A 199 -11.86 -28.47 13.52
C ASP A 199 -10.40 -28.38 13.05
N ASN A 200 -9.91 -27.15 12.88
CA ASN A 200 -8.54 -26.88 12.46
C ASN A 200 -7.57 -26.58 13.61
N LEU A 201 -7.99 -26.73 14.87
CA LEU A 201 -7.24 -26.29 16.04
C LEU A 201 -5.82 -26.87 16.09
N THR A 202 -5.64 -28.14 15.72
CA THR A 202 -4.32 -28.80 15.69
C THR A 202 -3.36 -28.12 14.73
N SER A 203 -3.80 -27.82 13.50
CA SER A 203 -3.01 -27.10 12.49
C SER A 203 -2.71 -25.66 12.93
N ILE A 204 -3.69 -25.00 13.54
CA ILE A 204 -3.52 -23.62 14.03
C ILE A 204 -2.52 -23.58 15.20
N LYS A 205 -2.60 -24.52 16.17
CA LYS A 205 -1.63 -24.67 17.28
C LYS A 205 -0.20 -24.89 16.78
N LYS A 206 -0.01 -25.68 15.72
CA LYS A 206 1.31 -25.89 15.10
C LYS A 206 1.93 -24.58 14.58
N VAL A 207 1.11 -23.67 14.06
CA VAL A 207 1.58 -22.40 13.45
C VAL A 207 1.70 -21.26 14.46
N LEU A 208 0.70 -21.10 15.32
CA LEU A 208 0.55 -19.92 16.20
C LEU A 208 0.99 -20.18 17.65
N GLY A 209 1.18 -21.46 18.02
CA GLY A 209 1.37 -21.89 19.40
C GLY A 209 0.04 -21.98 20.17
N GLU A 210 0.06 -22.75 21.26
CA GLU A 210 -1.14 -23.13 22.00
C GLU A 210 -1.98 -21.95 22.48
N ARG A 211 -1.34 -20.98 23.13
CA ARG A 211 -2.02 -19.83 23.77
C ARG A 211 -2.78 -18.96 22.76
N LEU A 212 -2.14 -18.58 21.65
CA LEU A 212 -2.76 -17.72 20.65
C LEU A 212 -3.88 -18.45 19.89
N SER A 213 -3.68 -19.73 19.58
CA SER A 213 -4.72 -20.54 18.93
C SER A 213 -5.97 -20.67 19.78
N GLU A 214 -5.82 -20.93 21.08
CA GLU A 214 -6.96 -21.05 21.99
C GLU A 214 -7.71 -19.73 22.16
N ALA A 215 -6.99 -18.60 22.27
CA ALA A 215 -7.61 -17.29 22.33
C ALA A 215 -8.43 -16.99 21.06
N LEU A 216 -7.87 -17.28 19.88
CA LEU A 216 -8.53 -17.02 18.60
C LEU A 216 -9.74 -17.94 18.35
N VAL A 217 -9.65 -19.22 18.70
CA VAL A 217 -10.72 -20.20 18.40
C VAL A 217 -11.84 -20.15 19.44
N PHE A 218 -11.52 -19.90 20.71
CA PHE A 218 -12.51 -19.95 21.81
C PHE A 218 -12.92 -18.57 22.34
N GLY A 219 -12.36 -17.47 21.82
CA GLY A 219 -12.73 -16.11 22.23
C GLY A 219 -12.39 -15.78 23.69
N LYS A 220 -11.38 -16.45 24.27
CA LYS A 220 -10.90 -16.12 25.62
C LYS A 220 -10.09 -14.84 25.54
N ASP A 221 -10.64 -13.75 26.07
CA ASP A 221 -9.98 -12.44 26.14
C ASP A 221 -8.58 -12.56 26.77
N TYR A 222 -7.59 -12.04 26.05
CA TYR A 222 -6.19 -12.09 26.43
C TYR A 222 -5.79 -10.72 26.99
N GLU A 223 -6.05 -10.49 28.28
CA GLU A 223 -5.35 -9.51 29.12
C GLU A 223 -4.60 -10.32 30.19
N GLU A 224 -3.32 -10.14 30.51
CA GLU A 224 -2.50 -8.93 30.55
C GLU A 224 -1.05 -9.23 30.11
N ARG A 225 -0.36 -8.20 29.62
CA ARG A 225 1.08 -8.14 29.24
C ARG A 225 1.48 -8.80 27.92
N GLY A 226 0.95 -8.24 26.84
CA GLY A 226 1.71 -8.10 25.58
C GLY A 226 0.89 -8.34 24.33
N LEU A 227 0.55 -7.24 23.64
CA LEU A 227 0.69 -7.03 22.20
C LEU A 227 0.47 -5.52 21.98
N LYS A 228 1.53 -4.70 22.01
CA LYS A 228 1.44 -3.32 21.51
C LYS A 228 1.10 -3.40 20.02
N GLN A 229 -0.18 -3.31 19.71
CA GLN A 229 -0.59 -2.82 18.41
C GLN A 229 -0.20 -1.34 18.41
N THR A 230 0.62 -0.90 17.45
CA THR A 230 0.83 0.53 17.20
C THR A 230 -0.55 1.17 17.15
N LYS A 231 -0.75 2.21 17.95
CA LYS A 231 -2.05 2.84 18.22
C LYS A 231 -2.87 2.92 16.95
N ILE A 232 -4.02 2.26 16.99
CA ILE A 232 -5.14 2.52 16.09
C ILE A 232 -5.64 3.88 16.55
N ASP A 233 -5.12 4.95 15.94
CA ASP A 233 -5.86 6.20 15.95
C ASP A 233 -6.95 6.01 14.89
N GLU A 234 -8.17 5.77 15.38
CA GLU A 234 -9.39 5.93 14.59
C GLU A 234 -9.52 7.43 14.26
N PHE A 235 -9.29 7.79 13.00
CA PHE A 235 -9.73 9.05 12.40
C PHE A 235 -10.17 8.82 10.95
#